data_AF-A0A942F4S8-F1
#
_entry.id   AF-A0A942F4S8-F1
#
_cell.length_a   1.000
_cell.length_b   1.000
_cell.length_c   1.000
_cell.angle_alpha   90.00
_cell.angle_beta   90.00
_cell.angle_gamma   90.00
#
_symmetry.space_group_name_H-M   'P 1'
#
loop_
_entity.id
_entity.type
_entity.pdbx_description
1 polymer ?
#
loop_
_entity_poly.entity_id
_entity_poly.type
_entity_poly.pdbx_seq_one_letter_code
_entity_poly.pdbx_strand_id
1 'polypeptide(L)'
;MKNYVSFILILLLYTWLPLQAQLTKDEMKVYKKCEKLYKKKKYNDAAEKFEPVVLKHQTSCNVWGALLKYRQADFYNSKSLFGSGFTIKVTGQDSDKLAGIFTAEFMENLMNPGRGKYLGALKSSILKCENDRNAQIYLRILTVDKWFNPDTAIHSEAKEFCNQAENFFAQGNYDESIKYFKKALAKEPNYMQAIVHLGDCYYMQKRYDKSADYFKSASDKWPHLLEPKKFLTDALLQKGELDDAREVAMSGIMCYPDDDMFQRFAEASKENSGKFNRRWMERWAPISSYKVNYFYVNEPATGDWAVYANAKNDIREFCDTTTGIIIKENAITKAGYLEVYAWEKMLKTASGEEFAFAKKMQKLGYLDCYVFLSLFQVDLYRQQQDFVSKNKQKVEEYLELLMKEK
;
A
#
# COMPACT_ATOMS: atom_id res chain seq x y z
N MET A 1 8.42 -2.52 41.84
CA MET A 1 7.35 -2.21 40.86
C MET A 1 7.20 -0.71 40.58
N LYS A 2 8.31 0.05 40.36
CA LYS A 2 8.24 1.48 40.03
C LYS A 2 9.04 1.91 38.79
N ASN A 3 9.65 0.97 38.05
CA ASN A 3 10.49 1.28 36.88
C ASN A 3 10.02 0.65 35.55
N TYR A 4 8.80 0.10 35.47
CA TYR A 4 8.26 -0.48 34.22
C TYR A 4 7.16 0.37 33.55
N VAL A 5 6.75 1.48 34.17
CA VAL A 5 5.70 2.36 33.63
C VAL A 5 6.28 3.51 32.78
N SER A 6 7.59 3.76 32.83
CA SER A 6 8.21 4.88 32.08
C SER A 6 8.72 4.53 30.68
N PHE A 7 8.69 3.26 30.24
CA PHE A 7 9.15 2.88 28.90
C PHE A 7 8.01 2.76 27.87
N ILE A 8 6.80 2.41 28.32
CA ILE A 8 5.63 2.23 27.45
C ILE A 8 4.95 3.58 27.14
N LEU A 9 5.09 4.59 28.02
CA LEU A 9 4.56 5.94 27.80
C LEU A 9 5.41 6.80 26.84
N ILE A 10 6.66 6.42 26.56
CA ILE A 10 7.53 7.15 25.61
C ILE A 10 7.26 6.74 24.15
N LEU A 11 6.73 5.54 23.90
CA LEU A 11 6.39 5.07 22.55
C LEU A 11 5.06 5.64 22.02
N LEU A 12 4.14 6.04 22.91
CA LEU A 12 2.84 6.60 22.52
C LEU A 12 2.84 8.13 22.30
N LEU A 13 3.92 8.84 22.64
CA LEU A 13 4.04 10.30 22.44
C LEU A 13 4.66 10.70 21.08
N TYR A 14 5.28 9.77 20.35
CA TYR A 14 6.00 10.09 19.11
C TYR A 14 5.13 10.10 17.84
N THR A 15 3.88 9.66 17.90
CA THR A 15 3.01 9.56 16.73
C THR A 15 2.16 10.81 16.45
N TRP A 16 2.23 11.85 17.29
CA TRP A 16 1.40 13.06 17.14
C TRP A 16 2.14 14.40 17.29
N LEU A 17 3.46 14.38 17.48
CA LEU A 17 4.25 15.62 17.49
C LEU A 17 4.51 16.08 16.05
N PRO A 18 4.32 17.37 15.71
CA PRO A 18 4.70 17.88 14.39
C PRO A 18 6.19 17.62 14.14
N LEU A 19 6.58 17.37 12.88
CA LEU A 19 7.94 16.97 12.49
C LEU A 19 9.03 17.75 13.24
N GLN A 20 8.89 19.08 13.36
CA GLN A 20 9.88 19.94 14.00
C GLN A 20 10.14 19.60 15.47
N ALA A 21 9.13 19.12 16.20
CA ALA A 21 9.25 18.74 17.60
C ALA A 21 9.97 17.39 17.80
N GLN A 22 10.11 16.59 16.74
CA GLN A 22 10.79 15.31 16.76
C GLN A 22 12.30 15.42 16.46
N LEU A 23 12.72 16.55 15.88
CA LEU A 23 14.09 16.77 15.44
C LEU A 23 14.91 17.48 16.52
N THR A 24 16.15 17.03 16.69
CA THR A 24 17.16 17.77 17.46
C THR A 24 17.49 19.12 16.80
N LYS A 25 18.15 20.03 17.54
CA LYS A 25 18.58 21.33 17.00
C LYS A 25 19.42 21.20 15.73
N ASP A 26 20.29 20.19 15.64
CA ASP A 26 21.14 19.98 14.47
C ASP A 26 20.40 19.34 13.30
N GLU A 27 19.52 18.37 13.57
CA GLU A 27 18.63 17.80 12.55
C GLU A 27 17.67 18.85 11.99
N MET A 28 17.22 19.79 12.83
CA MET A 28 16.41 20.92 12.38
C MET A 28 17.19 21.85 11.43
N LYS A 29 18.51 22.04 11.63
CA LYS A 29 19.36 22.75 10.66
C LYS A 29 19.46 21.98 9.34
N VAL A 30 19.59 20.65 9.40
CA VAL A 30 19.58 19.77 8.22
C VAL A 30 18.27 19.90 7.46
N TYR A 31 17.13 19.78 8.13
CA TYR A 31 15.80 19.97 7.52
C TYR A 31 15.66 21.34 6.85
N LYS A 32 16.03 22.43 7.54
CA LYS A 32 15.99 23.79 6.95
C LYS A 32 16.87 23.91 5.71
N LYS A 33 18.01 23.21 5.67
CA LYS A 33 18.87 23.14 4.47
C LYS A 33 18.21 22.33 3.35
N CYS A 34 17.53 21.23 3.67
CA CYS A 34 16.76 20.44 2.72
C CYS A 34 15.61 21.26 2.10
N GLU A 35 14.86 22.02 2.89
CA GLU A 35 13.82 22.91 2.38
C GLU A 35 14.37 24.00 1.44
N LYS A 36 15.58 24.52 1.69
CA LYS A 36 16.28 25.43 0.76
C LYS A 36 16.66 24.73 -0.55
N LEU A 37 17.11 23.47 -0.49
CA LEU A 37 17.42 22.66 -1.67
C LEU A 37 16.16 22.34 -2.47
N TYR A 38 15.07 21.98 -1.80
CA TYR A 38 13.76 21.72 -2.38
C TYR A 38 13.24 22.94 -3.19
N LYS A 39 13.31 24.14 -2.62
CA LYS A 39 12.94 25.38 -3.33
C LYS A 39 13.79 25.64 -4.58
N LYS A 40 15.04 25.15 -4.59
CA LYS A 40 15.95 25.22 -5.75
C LYS A 40 15.78 24.03 -6.71
N LYS A 41 14.75 23.20 -6.53
CA LYS A 41 14.49 21.96 -7.28
C LYS A 41 15.62 20.92 -7.23
N LYS A 42 16.45 20.98 -6.18
CA LYS A 42 17.53 20.01 -5.91
C LYS A 42 17.01 18.89 -5.01
N TYR A 43 16.09 18.10 -5.54
CA TYR A 43 15.31 17.14 -4.75
C TYR A 43 16.14 15.94 -4.28
N ASN A 44 16.93 15.31 -5.15
CA ASN A 44 17.86 14.25 -4.75
C ASN A 44 18.84 14.71 -3.66
N ASP A 45 19.46 15.90 -3.82
CA ASP A 45 20.38 16.45 -2.81
C ASP A 45 19.69 16.68 -1.45
N ALA A 46 18.43 17.12 -1.47
CA ALA A 46 17.63 17.30 -0.26
C ALA A 46 17.36 15.95 0.41
N ALA A 47 16.98 14.94 -0.38
CA ALA A 47 16.71 13.60 0.11
C ALA A 47 17.97 12.94 0.71
N GLU A 48 19.09 12.90 -0.03
CA GLU A 48 20.35 12.29 0.44
C GLU A 48 20.89 12.97 1.70
N LYS A 49 20.69 14.28 1.82
CA LYS A 49 21.06 15.02 3.03
C LYS A 49 20.15 14.69 4.22
N PHE A 50 18.89 14.33 3.99
CA PHE A 50 17.91 14.07 5.04
C PHE A 50 17.90 12.60 5.50
N GLU A 51 18.36 11.68 4.66
CA GLU A 51 18.40 10.24 4.93
C GLU A 51 19.06 9.84 6.26
N PRO A 52 20.21 10.42 6.67
CA PRO A 52 20.80 10.12 7.98
C PRO A 52 19.91 10.49 9.17
N VAL A 53 18.95 11.41 8.99
CA VAL A 53 17.94 11.74 10.01
C VAL A 53 16.92 10.61 10.09
N VAL A 54 16.43 10.10 8.96
CA VAL A 54 15.47 8.98 8.92
C VAL A 54 16.05 7.74 9.61
N LEU A 55 17.33 7.42 9.39
CA LEU A 55 17.99 6.27 10.02
C LEU A 55 18.04 6.34 11.56
N LYS A 56 17.98 7.54 12.15
CA LYS A 56 17.90 7.75 13.60
C LYS A 56 16.48 7.71 14.15
N HIS A 57 15.48 7.89 13.28
CA HIS A 57 14.06 8.04 13.61
C HIS A 57 13.21 7.07 12.79
N GLN A 58 13.62 5.80 12.69
CA GLN A 58 13.06 4.84 11.72
C GLN A 58 11.56 4.56 11.91
N THR A 59 11.01 4.75 13.10
CA THR A 59 9.58 4.52 13.38
C THR A 59 8.73 5.79 13.25
N SER A 60 9.33 6.94 12.92
CA SER A 60 8.60 8.20 12.78
C SER A 60 8.01 8.38 11.37
N CYS A 61 6.68 8.30 11.28
CA CYS A 61 5.93 8.58 10.04
C CYS A 61 6.20 10.01 9.53
N ASN A 62 6.37 10.98 10.44
CA ASN A 62 6.60 12.37 10.05
C ASN A 62 7.98 12.58 9.42
N VAL A 63 9.00 11.92 9.99
CA VAL A 63 10.36 11.96 9.45
C VAL A 63 10.42 11.23 8.10
N TRP A 64 9.77 10.07 7.97
CA TRP A 64 9.58 9.42 6.67
C TRP A 64 8.83 10.31 5.67
N GLY A 65 7.73 10.95 6.08
CA GLY A 65 6.95 11.84 5.24
C GLY A 65 7.77 12.98 4.63
N ALA A 66 8.74 13.55 5.38
CA ALA A 66 9.66 14.54 4.85
C ALA A 66 10.60 13.98 3.78
N LEU A 67 11.17 12.78 3.99
CA LEU A 67 11.97 12.11 2.97
C LEU A 67 11.14 11.76 1.73
N LEU A 68 9.95 11.21 1.93
CA LEU A 68 9.03 10.82 0.87
C LEU A 68 8.63 12.03 0.01
N LYS A 69 8.38 13.19 0.60
CA LYS A 69 8.18 14.46 -0.13
C LYS A 69 9.35 14.75 -1.09
N TYR A 70 10.59 14.65 -0.62
CA TYR A 70 11.77 14.93 -1.43
C TYR A 70 11.95 13.89 -2.54
N ARG A 71 11.78 12.60 -2.21
CA ARG A 71 11.91 11.48 -3.15
C ARG A 71 10.80 11.48 -4.21
N GLN A 72 9.57 11.84 -3.83
CA GLN A 72 8.45 12.01 -4.74
C GLN A 72 8.72 13.15 -5.74
N ALA A 73 9.15 14.32 -5.25
CA ALA A 73 9.49 15.45 -6.12
C ALA A 73 10.65 15.11 -7.08
N ASP A 74 11.65 14.36 -6.60
CA ASP A 74 12.75 13.87 -7.44
C ASP A 74 12.25 12.92 -8.54
N PHE A 75 11.40 11.96 -8.19
CA PHE A 75 10.78 11.01 -9.11
C PHE A 75 9.97 11.68 -10.22
N TYR A 76 9.16 12.70 -9.91
CA TYR A 76 8.38 13.42 -10.93
C TYR A 76 9.19 14.45 -11.72
N ASN A 77 10.32 14.92 -11.19
CA ASN A 77 11.18 15.90 -11.85
C ASN A 77 12.30 15.26 -12.68
N SER A 78 12.64 14.00 -12.43
CA SER A 78 13.70 13.31 -13.18
C SER A 78 13.31 13.22 -14.66
N LYS A 79 14.09 13.89 -15.50
CA LYS A 79 14.03 13.71 -16.95
C LYS A 79 14.63 12.36 -17.32
N SER A 80 14.08 11.75 -18.37
CA SER A 80 14.66 10.54 -18.96
C SER A 80 16.16 10.71 -19.21
N LEU A 81 16.97 9.77 -18.71
CA LEU A 81 18.42 9.74 -18.96
C LEU A 81 18.75 9.49 -20.45
N PHE A 82 17.81 8.92 -21.21
CA PHE A 82 17.96 8.59 -22.63
C PHE A 82 16.79 9.17 -23.46
N GLY A 83 17.04 9.67 -24.67
CA GLY A 83 15.99 10.10 -25.60
C GLY A 83 15.13 8.93 -26.09
N SER A 84 14.03 9.21 -26.80
CA SER A 84 13.06 8.23 -27.34
C SER A 84 13.62 7.23 -28.39
N GLY A 85 14.94 7.20 -28.61
CA GLY A 85 15.59 6.44 -29.68
C GLY A 85 16.43 5.23 -29.24
N PHE A 86 16.40 4.84 -27.95
CA PHE A 86 17.19 3.69 -27.49
C PHE A 86 16.41 2.38 -27.64
N THR A 87 17.03 1.39 -28.30
CA THR A 87 16.50 0.01 -28.41
C THR A 87 17.46 -0.93 -27.68
N ILE A 88 16.98 -1.60 -26.62
CA ILE A 88 17.74 -2.66 -25.95
C ILE A 88 17.31 -4.00 -26.54
N LYS A 89 18.26 -4.74 -27.14
CA LYS A 89 18.05 -6.13 -27.53
C LYS A 89 18.52 -7.04 -26.39
N VAL A 90 17.59 -7.78 -25.80
CA VAL A 90 17.90 -8.82 -24.80
C VAL A 90 17.91 -10.17 -25.50
N THR A 91 19.06 -10.83 -25.53
CA THR A 91 19.20 -12.22 -26.02
C THR A 91 19.08 -13.18 -24.85
N GLY A 92 17.99 -13.95 -24.79
CA GLY A 92 17.79 -15.02 -23.79
C GLY A 92 17.89 -16.40 -24.43
N GLN A 93 18.54 -17.34 -23.72
CA GLN A 93 18.35 -18.77 -23.94
C GLN A 93 17.21 -19.22 -23.01
N ASP A 94 16.17 -19.84 -23.58
CA ASP A 94 14.99 -20.43 -22.93
C ASP A 94 13.87 -19.47 -22.44
N SER A 95 12.79 -19.46 -23.24
CA SER A 95 11.40 -19.02 -23.00
C SER A 95 11.12 -17.76 -22.18
N ASP A 96 10.97 -16.65 -22.90
CA ASP A 96 9.80 -15.76 -22.99
C ASP A 96 8.94 -15.39 -21.75
N LYS A 97 8.66 -14.08 -21.64
CA LYS A 97 7.96 -13.30 -20.59
C LYS A 97 8.81 -12.79 -19.44
N LEU A 98 9.64 -13.61 -18.78
CA LEU A 98 10.43 -13.16 -17.62
C LEU A 98 11.49 -12.12 -18.01
N ALA A 99 12.16 -12.34 -19.14
CA ALA A 99 13.09 -11.38 -19.72
C ALA A 99 12.38 -10.07 -20.07
N GLY A 100 11.18 -10.11 -20.66
CA GLY A 100 10.41 -8.93 -21.05
C GLY A 100 9.99 -8.05 -19.87
N ILE A 101 9.48 -8.65 -18.79
CA ILE A 101 9.07 -7.91 -17.57
C ILE A 101 10.28 -7.31 -16.86
N PHE A 102 11.38 -8.07 -16.73
CA PHE A 102 12.63 -7.55 -16.16
C PHE A 102 13.19 -6.39 -17.00
N THR A 103 13.15 -6.51 -18.33
CA THR A 103 13.60 -5.46 -19.23
C THR A 103 12.74 -4.20 -19.10
N ALA A 104 11.42 -4.33 -18.99
CA ALA A 104 10.52 -3.20 -18.82
C ALA A 104 10.75 -2.47 -17.48
N GLU A 105 10.85 -3.18 -16.36
CA GLU A 105 11.11 -2.57 -15.05
C GLU A 105 12.52 -1.98 -14.96
N PHE A 106 13.52 -2.68 -15.51
CA PHE A 106 14.88 -2.17 -15.63
C PHE A 106 14.92 -0.90 -16.48
N MET A 107 14.22 -0.88 -17.62
CA MET A 107 14.11 0.29 -18.49
C MET A 107 13.39 1.44 -17.79
N GLU A 108 12.27 1.19 -17.11
CA GLU A 108 11.57 2.22 -16.33
C GLU A 108 12.48 2.87 -15.28
N ASN A 109 13.28 2.08 -14.58
CA ASN A 109 14.20 2.58 -13.56
C ASN A 109 15.46 3.25 -14.14
N LEU A 110 15.96 2.76 -15.27
CA LEU A 110 17.06 3.39 -15.99
C LEU A 110 16.63 4.75 -16.56
N MET A 111 15.40 4.83 -17.05
CA MET A 111 14.81 6.05 -17.57
C MET A 111 14.42 7.01 -16.43
N ASN A 112 14.10 6.50 -15.24
CA ASN A 112 13.76 7.31 -14.06
C ASN A 112 14.54 6.84 -12.81
N PRO A 113 15.76 7.36 -12.58
CA PRO A 113 16.59 6.95 -11.45
C PRO A 113 15.99 7.32 -10.08
N GLY A 114 15.07 8.29 -10.02
CA GLY A 114 14.36 8.67 -8.79
C GLY A 114 13.31 7.62 -8.36
N ARG A 115 12.77 6.86 -9.33
CA ARG A 115 11.69 5.88 -9.11
C ARG A 115 12.08 4.79 -8.11
N GLY A 116 13.22 4.14 -8.31
CA GLY A 116 13.67 3.06 -7.43
C GLY A 116 13.89 3.54 -5.99
N LYS A 117 14.54 4.71 -5.83
CA LYS A 117 14.75 5.32 -4.51
C LYS A 117 13.42 5.69 -3.84
N TYR A 118 12.44 6.18 -4.60
CA TYR A 118 11.13 6.53 -4.06
C TYR A 118 10.33 5.30 -3.63
N LEU A 119 10.22 4.27 -4.48
CA LEU A 119 9.58 3.00 -4.12
C LEU A 119 10.25 2.35 -2.91
N GLY A 120 11.57 2.43 -2.84
CA GLY A 120 12.33 1.92 -1.72
C GLY A 120 12.02 2.62 -0.40
N ALA A 121 11.94 3.95 -0.43
CA ALA A 121 11.54 4.74 0.73
C ALA A 121 10.08 4.45 1.13
N LEU A 122 9.15 4.33 0.18
CA LEU A 122 7.76 3.96 0.44
C LEU A 122 7.65 2.62 1.17
N LYS A 123 8.30 1.58 0.62
CA LYS A 123 8.36 0.23 1.22
C LYS A 123 8.98 0.23 2.61
N SER A 124 10.07 0.98 2.79
CA SER A 124 10.76 1.03 4.08
C SER A 124 9.91 1.74 5.14
N SER A 125 9.21 2.81 4.75
CA SER A 125 8.28 3.51 5.64
C SER A 125 7.18 2.57 6.16
N ILE A 126 6.47 1.88 5.28
CA ILE A 126 5.33 1.02 5.67
C ILE A 126 5.74 -0.26 6.43
N LEU A 127 7.01 -0.65 6.42
CA LEU A 127 7.53 -1.74 7.26
C LEU A 127 7.81 -1.28 8.69
N LYS A 128 8.09 0.02 8.86
CA LYS A 128 8.52 0.65 10.12
C LYS A 128 7.44 1.48 10.80
N CYS A 129 6.44 1.89 10.04
CA CYS A 129 5.40 2.80 10.47
C CYS A 129 4.03 2.19 10.22
N GLU A 130 3.24 2.03 11.29
CA GLU A 130 1.89 1.48 11.23
C GLU A 130 0.98 2.28 10.29
N ASN A 131 1.07 3.62 10.36
CA ASN A 131 0.06 4.53 9.79
C ASN A 131 0.62 5.48 8.70
N ASP A 132 1.60 5.06 7.90
CA ASP A 132 1.99 5.85 6.71
C ASP A 132 1.04 5.60 5.54
N ARG A 133 -0.20 6.12 5.69
CA ARG A 133 -1.30 6.00 4.74
C ARG A 133 -0.91 6.45 3.34
N ASN A 134 -0.20 7.57 3.24
CA ASN A 134 0.25 8.10 1.95
C ASN A 134 1.21 7.12 1.28
N ALA A 135 2.17 6.56 2.03
CA ALA A 135 3.08 5.59 1.47
C ALA A 135 2.38 4.34 0.96
N GLN A 136 1.39 3.81 1.70
CA GLN A 136 0.59 2.68 1.27
C GLN A 136 -0.17 2.96 -0.03
N ILE A 137 -0.84 4.12 -0.13
CA ILE A 137 -1.61 4.52 -1.31
C ILE A 137 -0.69 4.68 -2.53
N TYR A 138 0.39 5.46 -2.42
CA TYR A 138 1.29 5.68 -3.55
C TYR A 138 1.95 4.37 -4.01
N LEU A 139 2.32 3.51 -3.06
CA LEU A 139 2.91 2.23 -3.40
C LEU A 139 1.90 1.33 -4.14
N ARG A 140 0.63 1.26 -3.72
CA ARG A 140 -0.44 0.57 -4.45
C ARG A 140 -0.57 1.12 -5.87
N ILE A 141 -0.75 2.43 -6.02
CA ILE A 141 -0.96 3.07 -7.32
C ILE A 141 0.19 2.75 -8.28
N LEU A 142 1.42 2.87 -7.81
CA LEU A 142 2.63 2.70 -8.64
C LEU A 142 2.95 1.23 -8.99
N THR A 143 2.42 0.27 -8.23
CA THR A 143 2.84 -1.15 -8.35
C THR A 143 1.70 -2.13 -8.61
N VAL A 144 0.46 -1.80 -8.26
CA VAL A 144 -0.74 -2.64 -8.37
C VAL A 144 -1.77 -2.01 -9.31
N ASP A 145 -2.21 -0.78 -9.06
CA ASP A 145 -3.34 -0.22 -9.82
C ASP A 145 -3.01 -0.05 -11.31
N LYS A 146 -1.73 0.16 -11.64
CA LYS A 146 -1.25 0.22 -13.03
C LYS A 146 -1.59 -1.01 -13.88
N TRP A 147 -1.78 -2.19 -13.27
CA TRP A 147 -2.14 -3.41 -14.00
C TRP A 147 -3.63 -3.47 -14.35
N PHE A 148 -4.45 -2.69 -13.65
CA PHE A 148 -5.90 -2.69 -13.76
C PHE A 148 -6.46 -1.37 -14.26
N ASN A 149 -5.60 -0.37 -14.50
CA ASN A 149 -6.02 0.94 -14.99
C ASN A 149 -6.70 0.79 -16.37
N PRO A 150 -8.01 1.05 -16.48
CA PRO A 150 -8.72 0.97 -17.75
C PRO A 150 -8.47 2.18 -18.65
N ASP A 151 -8.01 3.30 -18.07
CA ASP A 151 -7.93 4.60 -18.74
C ASP A 151 -6.60 4.78 -19.50
N THR A 152 -6.28 3.84 -20.40
CA THR A 152 -4.99 3.80 -21.12
C THR A 152 -4.99 4.56 -22.45
N ALA A 153 -6.13 4.63 -23.15
CA ALA A 153 -6.26 5.24 -24.47
C ALA A 153 -7.55 6.06 -24.59
N ILE A 154 -7.74 6.98 -23.64
CA ILE A 154 -8.94 7.83 -23.56
C ILE A 154 -9.00 8.82 -24.72
N HIS A 155 -10.20 8.98 -25.31
CA HIS A 155 -10.48 9.97 -26.33
C HIS A 155 -10.04 11.38 -25.88
N SER A 156 -9.31 12.12 -26.73
CA SER A 156 -8.72 13.42 -26.36
C SER A 156 -9.76 14.44 -25.88
N GLU A 157 -10.91 14.55 -26.56
CA GLU A 157 -12.02 15.40 -26.10
C GLU A 157 -12.59 14.95 -24.75
N ALA A 158 -12.65 13.63 -24.48
CA ALA A 158 -13.14 13.13 -23.20
C ALA A 158 -12.20 13.53 -22.06
N LYS A 159 -10.89 13.42 -22.29
CA LYS A 159 -9.85 13.88 -21.35
C LYS A 159 -9.94 15.39 -21.10
N GLU A 160 -10.16 16.18 -22.14
CA GLU A 160 -10.32 17.63 -22.01
C GLU A 160 -11.57 18.00 -21.20
N PHE A 161 -12.72 17.36 -21.47
CA PHE A 161 -13.91 17.54 -20.66
C PHE A 161 -13.71 17.08 -19.21
N CYS A 162 -12.96 16.01 -18.98
CA CYS A 162 -12.60 15.55 -17.63
C CYS A 162 -11.76 16.59 -16.88
N ASN A 163 -10.71 17.14 -17.51
CA ASN A 163 -9.89 18.21 -16.91
C ASN A 163 -10.72 19.46 -16.56
N GLN A 164 -11.64 19.85 -17.45
CA GLN A 164 -12.56 20.97 -17.18
C GLN A 164 -13.48 20.67 -16.00
N ALA A 165 -14.03 19.46 -15.94
CA ALA A 165 -14.88 19.01 -14.85
C ALA A 165 -14.13 19.00 -13.50
N GLU A 166 -12.88 18.53 -13.47
CA GLU A 166 -12.02 18.55 -12.28
C GLU A 166 -11.72 19.98 -11.82
N ASN A 167 -11.49 20.91 -12.75
CA ASN A 167 -11.32 22.33 -12.42
C ASN A 167 -12.59 22.92 -11.76
N PHE A 168 -13.78 22.61 -12.28
CA PHE A 168 -15.03 23.02 -11.64
C PHE A 168 -15.22 22.35 -10.28
N PHE A 169 -14.87 21.07 -10.16
CA PHE A 169 -14.93 20.33 -8.89
C PHE A 169 -14.04 20.98 -7.82
N ALA A 170 -12.80 21.33 -8.16
CA ALA A 170 -11.86 22.00 -7.26
C ALA A 170 -12.35 23.39 -6.79
N GLN A 171 -13.22 24.04 -7.57
CA GLN A 171 -13.87 25.31 -7.21
C GLN A 171 -15.15 25.11 -6.39
N GLY A 172 -15.59 23.87 -6.15
CA GLY A 172 -16.87 23.56 -5.51
C GLY A 172 -18.09 23.69 -6.43
N ASN A 173 -17.89 23.92 -7.72
CA ASN A 173 -18.94 24.09 -8.72
C ASN A 173 -19.41 22.72 -9.25
N TYR A 174 -20.03 21.92 -8.38
CA TYR A 174 -20.35 20.52 -8.66
C TYR A 174 -21.35 20.32 -9.81
N ASP A 175 -22.29 21.23 -10.03
CA ASP A 175 -23.27 21.09 -11.13
C ASP A 175 -22.62 21.23 -12.51
N GLU A 176 -21.73 22.21 -12.70
CA GLU A 176 -20.96 22.34 -13.95
C GLU A 176 -19.95 21.19 -14.09
N SER A 177 -19.34 20.76 -12.98
CA SER A 177 -18.47 19.57 -12.98
C SER A 177 -19.20 18.32 -13.51
N ILE A 178 -20.41 18.03 -12.99
CA ILE A 178 -21.26 16.93 -13.46
C ILE A 178 -21.55 17.03 -14.96
N LYS A 179 -21.88 18.23 -15.45
CA LYS A 179 -22.17 18.47 -16.87
C LYS A 179 -20.96 18.14 -17.76
N TYR A 180 -19.75 18.53 -17.35
CA TYR A 180 -18.54 18.23 -18.11
C TYR A 180 -18.12 16.76 -18.01
N PHE A 181 -18.23 16.11 -16.85
CA PHE A 181 -18.00 14.66 -16.77
C PHE A 181 -18.99 13.88 -17.64
N LYS A 182 -20.27 14.29 -17.69
CA LYS A 182 -21.25 13.68 -18.62
C LYS A 182 -20.88 13.86 -20.09
N LYS A 183 -20.31 15.01 -20.47
CA LYS A 183 -19.75 15.19 -21.83
C LYS A 183 -18.55 14.28 -22.07
N ALA A 184 -17.69 14.09 -21.08
CA ALA A 184 -16.58 13.14 -21.17
C ALA A 184 -17.10 11.72 -21.40
N LEU A 185 -18.11 11.28 -20.64
CA LEU A 185 -18.73 9.96 -20.80
C LEU A 185 -19.54 9.80 -22.08
N ALA A 186 -20.07 10.88 -22.66
CA ALA A 186 -20.70 10.82 -23.98
C ALA A 186 -19.68 10.53 -25.09
N LYS A 187 -18.41 10.93 -24.89
CA LYS A 187 -17.30 10.65 -25.81
C LYS A 187 -16.63 9.32 -25.52
N GLU A 188 -16.48 8.97 -24.24
CA GLU A 188 -15.86 7.74 -23.76
C GLU A 188 -16.69 7.13 -22.63
N PRO A 189 -17.69 6.27 -22.94
CA PRO A 189 -18.62 5.72 -21.95
C PRO A 189 -17.96 4.88 -20.85
N ASN A 190 -16.72 4.43 -21.09
CA ASN A 190 -15.97 3.59 -20.16
C ASN A 190 -14.84 4.34 -19.45
N TYR A 191 -14.83 5.67 -19.48
CA TYR A 191 -13.82 6.47 -18.77
C TYR A 191 -14.01 6.34 -17.25
N MET A 192 -13.18 5.53 -16.61
CA MET A 192 -13.30 5.18 -15.18
C MET A 192 -13.19 6.39 -14.28
N GLN A 193 -12.17 7.23 -14.51
CA GLN A 193 -11.96 8.44 -13.73
C GLN A 193 -13.19 9.37 -13.76
N ALA A 194 -13.83 9.54 -14.93
CA ALA A 194 -15.02 10.38 -15.05
C ALA A 194 -16.26 9.78 -14.37
N ILE A 195 -16.43 8.44 -14.38
CA ILE A 195 -17.50 7.75 -13.64
C ILE A 195 -17.32 7.94 -12.13
N VAL A 196 -16.10 7.70 -11.63
CA VAL A 196 -15.78 7.86 -10.22
C VAL A 196 -15.97 9.31 -9.78
N HIS A 197 -15.46 10.29 -10.52
CA HIS A 197 -15.63 11.70 -10.15
C HIS A 197 -17.07 12.21 -10.28
N LEU A 198 -17.93 11.61 -11.11
CA LEU A 198 -19.36 11.87 -11.04
C LEU A 198 -19.95 11.43 -9.69
N GLY A 199 -19.56 10.24 -9.22
CA GLY A 199 -19.87 9.75 -7.88
C GLY A 199 -19.43 10.75 -6.80
N ASP A 200 -18.20 11.28 -6.90
CA ASP A 200 -17.68 12.31 -5.98
C ASP A 200 -18.50 13.59 -6.03
N CYS A 201 -18.87 14.09 -7.22
CA CYS A 201 -19.71 15.28 -7.34
C CYS A 201 -21.04 15.10 -6.60
N TYR A 202 -21.69 13.95 -6.80
CA TYR A 202 -22.95 13.64 -6.09
C TYR A 202 -22.72 13.48 -4.58
N TYR A 203 -21.61 12.89 -4.16
CA TYR A 203 -21.22 12.78 -2.75
C TYR A 203 -21.08 14.17 -2.11
N MET A 204 -20.36 15.08 -2.76
CA MET A 204 -20.15 16.45 -2.27
C MET A 204 -21.44 17.27 -2.21
N GLN A 205 -22.41 16.96 -3.09
CA GLN A 205 -23.77 17.50 -3.02
C GLN A 205 -24.65 16.81 -1.97
N LYS A 206 -24.11 15.88 -1.16
CA LYS A 206 -24.83 15.03 -0.19
C LYS A 206 -25.94 14.17 -0.82
N ARG A 207 -25.83 13.88 -2.11
CA ARG A 207 -26.76 13.03 -2.87
C ARG A 207 -26.24 11.60 -2.88
N TYR A 208 -26.20 11.02 -1.69
CA TYR A 208 -25.49 9.77 -1.43
C TYR A 208 -26.07 8.57 -2.20
N ASP A 209 -27.36 8.53 -2.49
CA ASP A 209 -27.97 7.48 -3.34
C ASP A 209 -27.34 7.46 -4.73
N LYS A 210 -27.34 8.60 -5.42
CA LYS A 210 -26.74 8.71 -6.76
C LYS A 210 -25.25 8.46 -6.72
N SER A 211 -24.58 8.94 -5.68
CA SER A 211 -23.16 8.70 -5.47
C SER A 211 -22.85 7.21 -5.38
N ALA A 212 -23.61 6.47 -4.56
CA ALA A 212 -23.51 5.03 -4.42
C ALA A 212 -23.78 4.31 -5.75
N ASP A 213 -24.76 4.73 -6.55
CA ASP A 213 -25.01 4.12 -7.87
C ASP A 213 -23.78 4.19 -8.79
N TYR A 214 -23.13 5.37 -8.89
CA TYR A 214 -21.93 5.53 -9.73
C TYR A 214 -20.74 4.74 -9.18
N PHE A 215 -20.51 4.78 -7.86
CA PHE A 215 -19.41 4.03 -7.26
C PHE A 215 -19.62 2.51 -7.35
N LYS A 216 -20.86 2.04 -7.17
CA LYS A 216 -21.22 0.63 -7.38
C LYS A 216 -21.02 0.23 -8.83
N SER A 217 -21.48 1.04 -9.79
CA SER A 217 -21.23 0.77 -11.20
C SER A 217 -19.73 0.68 -11.51
N ALA A 218 -18.90 1.54 -10.91
CA ALA A 218 -17.46 1.48 -11.08
C ALA A 218 -16.84 0.26 -10.40
N SER A 219 -17.27 -0.10 -9.19
CA SER A 219 -16.75 -1.28 -8.48
C SER A 219 -17.13 -2.59 -9.16
N ASP A 220 -18.32 -2.66 -9.76
CA ASP A 220 -18.79 -3.84 -10.48
C ASP A 220 -18.00 -4.03 -11.79
N LYS A 221 -17.65 -2.92 -12.45
CA LYS A 221 -16.93 -2.92 -13.74
C LYS A 221 -15.42 -3.10 -13.59
N TRP A 222 -14.84 -2.56 -12.51
CA TRP A 222 -13.41 -2.65 -12.21
C TRP A 222 -13.19 -3.23 -10.81
N PRO A 223 -13.49 -4.54 -10.62
CA PRO A 223 -13.52 -5.15 -9.29
C PRO A 223 -12.16 -5.23 -8.59
N HIS A 224 -11.06 -5.03 -9.31
CA HIS A 224 -9.70 -5.05 -8.79
C HIS A 224 -9.16 -3.67 -8.39
N LEU A 225 -9.93 -2.59 -8.62
CA LEU A 225 -9.59 -1.26 -8.14
C LEU A 225 -10.23 -1.02 -6.76
N LEU A 226 -9.44 -0.46 -5.84
CA LEU A 226 -9.89 -0.26 -4.46
C LEU A 226 -10.74 1.00 -4.30
N GLU A 227 -10.41 2.05 -5.04
CA GLU A 227 -11.01 3.39 -4.92
C GLU A 227 -12.54 3.37 -5.07
N PRO A 228 -13.12 2.73 -6.10
CA PRO A 228 -14.59 2.63 -6.19
C PRO A 228 -15.23 1.97 -4.97
N LYS A 229 -14.59 0.94 -4.39
CA LYS A 229 -15.10 0.27 -3.18
C LYS A 229 -15.00 1.17 -1.95
N LYS A 230 -13.91 1.94 -1.81
CA LYS A 230 -13.75 2.95 -0.75
C LYS A 230 -14.89 3.97 -0.80
N PHE A 231 -15.11 4.53 -1.97
CA PHE A 231 -16.11 5.59 -2.13
C PHE A 231 -17.54 5.07 -2.04
N LEU A 232 -17.81 3.85 -2.52
CA LEU A 232 -19.08 3.18 -2.29
C LEU A 232 -19.32 2.96 -0.79
N THR A 233 -18.31 2.49 -0.06
CA THR A 233 -18.41 2.31 1.39
C THR A 233 -18.72 3.64 2.08
N ASP A 234 -18.03 4.72 1.72
CA ASP A 234 -18.27 6.05 2.29
C ASP A 234 -19.69 6.54 2.00
N ALA A 235 -20.19 6.36 0.77
CA ALA A 235 -21.55 6.74 0.41
C ALA A 235 -22.60 5.95 1.21
N LEU A 236 -22.41 4.64 1.38
CA LEU A 236 -23.31 3.78 2.17
C LEU A 236 -23.28 4.13 3.66
N LEU A 237 -22.10 4.45 4.22
CA LEU A 237 -21.97 4.95 5.58
C LEU A 237 -22.76 6.26 5.79
N GLN A 238 -22.67 7.22 4.84
CA GLN A 238 -23.43 8.47 4.92
C GLN A 238 -24.94 8.26 4.77
N LYS A 239 -25.38 7.21 4.06
CA LYS A 239 -26.79 6.80 4.00
C LYS A 239 -27.27 6.11 5.27
N GLY A 240 -26.36 5.57 6.08
CA GLY A 240 -26.70 4.71 7.22
C GLY A 240 -27.01 3.26 6.84
N GLU A 241 -26.68 2.85 5.61
CA GLU A 241 -26.79 1.46 5.12
C GLU A 241 -25.57 0.66 5.55
N LEU A 242 -25.52 0.34 6.83
CA LEU A 242 -24.31 -0.14 7.48
C LEU A 242 -23.94 -1.59 7.13
N ASP A 243 -24.95 -2.45 6.94
CA ASP A 243 -24.70 -3.84 6.53
C ASP A 243 -24.09 -3.88 5.13
N ASP A 244 -24.64 -3.12 4.18
CA ASP A 244 -24.10 -2.98 2.83
C ASP A 244 -22.70 -2.33 2.86
N ALA A 245 -22.52 -1.25 3.64
CA ALA A 245 -21.21 -0.61 3.79
C ALA A 245 -20.16 -1.60 4.31
N ARG A 246 -20.55 -2.44 5.26
CA ARG A 246 -19.69 -3.44 5.88
C ARG A 246 -19.30 -4.53 4.88
N GLU A 247 -20.25 -5.04 4.11
CA GLU A 247 -19.96 -6.04 3.06
C GLU A 247 -19.02 -5.48 1.99
N VAL A 248 -19.28 -4.26 1.52
CA VAL A 248 -18.39 -3.57 0.57
C VAL A 248 -17.02 -3.34 1.19
N ALA A 249 -16.96 -2.99 2.47
CA ALA A 249 -15.69 -2.80 3.18
C ALA A 249 -14.87 -4.09 3.24
N MET A 250 -15.49 -5.21 3.60
CA MET A 250 -14.84 -6.54 3.59
C MET A 250 -14.36 -6.90 2.19
N SER A 251 -15.17 -6.66 1.16
CA SER A 251 -14.77 -6.85 -0.24
C SER A 251 -13.57 -5.97 -0.63
N GLY A 252 -13.50 -4.74 -0.13
CA GLY A 252 -12.36 -3.85 -0.32
C GLY A 252 -11.09 -4.36 0.36
N ILE A 253 -11.18 -4.84 1.62
CA ILE A 253 -10.04 -5.47 2.31
C ILE A 253 -9.55 -6.69 1.53
N MET A 254 -10.46 -7.52 1.02
CA MET A 254 -10.12 -8.67 0.17
C MET A 254 -9.44 -8.26 -1.15
N CYS A 255 -9.85 -7.12 -1.74
CA CYS A 255 -9.25 -6.57 -2.94
C CYS A 255 -7.83 -6.04 -2.67
N TYR A 256 -7.66 -5.25 -1.61
CA TYR A 256 -6.39 -4.71 -1.18
C TYR A 256 -6.48 -4.30 0.31
N PRO A 257 -5.79 -5.01 1.23
CA PRO A 257 -5.87 -4.73 2.67
C PRO A 257 -5.10 -3.46 3.09
N ASP A 258 -5.64 -2.27 2.79
CA ASP A 258 -5.12 -1.02 3.36
C ASP A 258 -5.87 -0.55 4.61
N ASP A 259 -5.19 0.30 5.39
CA ASP A 259 -5.70 0.76 6.69
C ASP A 259 -7.05 1.47 6.60
N ASP A 260 -7.26 2.21 5.52
CA ASP A 260 -8.50 2.95 5.29
C ASP A 260 -9.71 2.04 5.15
N MET A 261 -9.53 0.89 4.50
CA MET A 261 -10.60 -0.09 4.37
C MET A 261 -10.90 -0.78 5.69
N PHE A 262 -9.87 -1.09 6.48
CA PHE A 262 -10.05 -1.61 7.83
C PHE A 262 -10.83 -0.63 8.72
N GLN A 263 -10.50 0.67 8.67
CA GLN A 263 -11.23 1.68 9.43
C GLN A 263 -12.69 1.80 8.98
N ARG A 264 -12.96 1.78 7.67
CA ARG A 264 -14.32 1.78 7.13
C ARG A 264 -15.12 0.55 7.54
N PHE A 265 -14.49 -0.62 7.52
CA PHE A 265 -15.11 -1.86 8.00
C PHE A 265 -15.47 -1.77 9.48
N ALA A 266 -14.57 -1.23 10.30
CA ALA A 266 -14.81 -1.01 11.73
C ALA A 266 -15.92 0.02 11.98
N GLU A 267 -15.94 1.12 11.23
CA GLU A 267 -16.99 2.15 11.29
C GLU A 267 -18.36 1.57 10.92
N ALA A 268 -18.44 0.83 9.81
CA ALA A 268 -19.67 0.17 9.36
C ALA A 268 -20.19 -0.87 10.36
N SER A 269 -19.29 -1.55 11.08
CA SER A 269 -19.65 -2.58 12.05
C SER A 269 -20.26 -2.04 13.34
N LYS A 270 -20.25 -0.71 13.59
CA LYS A 270 -20.72 0.00 14.82
C LYS A 270 -20.06 -0.40 16.13
N GLU A 271 -19.77 -1.68 16.35
CA GLU A 271 -19.12 -2.21 17.53
C GLU A 271 -17.64 -1.86 17.54
N ASN A 272 -17.16 -1.25 18.63
CA ASN A 272 -15.73 -1.02 18.87
C ASN A 272 -14.97 -0.25 17.78
N SER A 273 -15.63 0.55 16.93
CA SER A 273 -14.95 1.31 15.85
C SER A 273 -13.77 2.15 16.35
N GLY A 274 -13.90 2.80 17.52
CA GLY A 274 -12.81 3.56 18.16
C GLY A 274 -11.72 2.73 18.86
N LYS A 275 -11.82 1.40 18.85
CA LYS A 275 -10.86 0.45 19.45
C LYS A 275 -10.35 -0.59 18.44
N PHE A 276 -10.85 -0.56 17.20
CA PHE A 276 -10.44 -1.53 16.20
C PHE A 276 -8.94 -1.45 15.97
N ASN A 277 -8.29 -2.60 16.05
CA ASN A 277 -6.87 -2.74 15.80
C ASN A 277 -6.68 -3.92 14.87
N ARG A 278 -6.18 -3.66 13.65
CA ARG A 278 -5.87 -4.72 12.68
C ARG A 278 -4.72 -5.62 13.13
N ARG A 279 -4.07 -5.35 14.26
CA ARG A 279 -2.91 -6.06 14.84
C ARG A 279 -1.67 -5.98 13.97
N TRP A 280 -1.43 -4.81 13.37
CA TRP A 280 -0.19 -4.57 12.67
C TRP A 280 1.01 -4.70 13.61
N MET A 281 2.14 -5.15 13.07
CA MET A 281 3.40 -5.15 13.79
C MET A 281 4.55 -4.71 12.88
N GLU A 282 5.54 -4.07 13.49
CA GLU A 282 6.77 -3.67 12.81
C GLU A 282 7.52 -4.90 12.28
N ARG A 283 8.12 -4.75 11.09
CA ARG A 283 8.90 -5.82 10.46
C ARG A 283 10.36 -5.37 10.30
N TRP A 284 11.28 -6.15 10.87
CA TRP A 284 12.73 -5.86 10.88
C TRP A 284 13.52 -6.68 9.86
N ALA A 285 12.84 -7.38 8.97
CA ALA A 285 13.42 -7.99 7.78
C ALA A 285 12.67 -7.55 6.54
N PRO A 286 13.34 -7.54 5.38
CA PRO A 286 12.64 -7.45 4.11
C PRO A 286 11.65 -8.60 3.97
N ILE A 287 10.57 -8.36 3.22
CA ILE A 287 9.57 -9.39 2.89
C ILE A 287 10.29 -10.60 2.29
N SER A 288 9.88 -11.81 2.67
CA SER A 288 10.56 -13.06 2.26
C SER A 288 10.43 -13.36 0.76
N SER A 289 9.94 -12.42 -0.05
CA SER A 289 9.72 -12.56 -1.49
C SER A 289 11.00 -12.42 -2.32
N TYR A 290 10.96 -12.97 -3.53
CA TYR A 290 12.09 -13.08 -4.45
C TYR A 290 12.50 -11.80 -5.17
N LYS A 291 11.69 -10.72 -5.10
CA LYS A 291 11.93 -9.50 -5.88
C LYS A 291 11.76 -8.24 -5.05
N VAL A 292 12.75 -7.92 -4.22
CA VAL A 292 12.83 -6.55 -3.69
C VAL A 292 14.29 -6.15 -3.48
N ASN A 293 14.88 -5.50 -4.48
CA ASN A 293 16.23 -4.88 -4.40
C ASN A 293 16.17 -3.39 -4.04
N TYR A 294 15.02 -2.89 -3.59
CA TYR A 294 14.81 -1.46 -3.38
C TYR A 294 14.80 -1.06 -1.90
N PHE A 295 15.22 -1.90 -0.96
CA PHE A 295 15.14 -1.54 0.45
C PHE A 295 16.12 -0.42 0.83
N TYR A 296 15.64 0.52 1.64
CA TYR A 296 16.48 1.56 2.22
C TYR A 296 17.21 1.05 3.47
N VAL A 297 16.73 -0.04 4.07
CA VAL A 297 17.38 -0.73 5.19
C VAL A 297 18.26 -1.85 4.62
N ASN A 298 19.56 -1.57 4.51
CA ASN A 298 20.57 -2.53 4.05
C ASN A 298 21.17 -3.38 5.19
N GLU A 299 20.72 -3.18 6.42
CA GLU A 299 21.23 -4.00 7.52
C GLU A 299 20.68 -5.42 7.42
N PRO A 300 21.54 -6.45 7.52
CA PRO A 300 21.08 -7.83 7.53
C PRO A 300 20.14 -8.04 8.71
N ALA A 301 19.01 -8.70 8.47
CA ALA A 301 18.10 -9.08 9.52
C ALA A 301 18.84 -9.91 10.59
N THR A 302 18.56 -9.65 11.86
CA THR A 302 19.16 -10.35 13.01
C THR A 302 18.09 -11.08 13.82
N GLY A 303 18.51 -11.99 14.70
CA GLY A 303 17.60 -12.74 15.58
C GLY A 303 16.49 -13.49 14.82
N ASP A 304 15.27 -13.42 15.33
CA ASP A 304 14.09 -14.07 14.74
C ASP A 304 13.83 -13.62 13.30
N TRP A 305 14.06 -12.34 13.01
CA TRP A 305 13.91 -11.78 11.68
C TRP A 305 14.94 -12.32 10.67
N ALA A 306 16.11 -12.77 11.14
CA ALA A 306 17.05 -13.51 10.30
C ALA A 306 16.51 -14.89 9.91
N VAL A 307 15.85 -15.60 10.84
CA VAL A 307 15.19 -16.89 10.56
C VAL A 307 14.12 -16.72 9.50
N TYR A 308 13.29 -15.69 9.66
CA TYR A 308 12.27 -15.30 8.70
C TYR A 308 12.87 -14.96 7.32
N ALA A 309 13.88 -14.08 7.26
CA ALA A 309 14.48 -13.65 5.99
C ALA A 309 15.15 -14.81 5.22
N ASN A 310 15.72 -15.77 5.95
CA ASN A 310 16.41 -16.93 5.39
C ASN A 310 15.49 -18.08 4.99
N ALA A 311 14.22 -18.08 5.40
CA ALA A 311 13.26 -19.15 5.10
C ALA A 311 13.09 -19.40 3.58
N LYS A 312 13.22 -18.34 2.76
CA LYS A 312 13.17 -18.45 1.30
C LYS A 312 14.20 -19.39 0.71
N ASN A 313 15.34 -19.58 1.39
CA ASN A 313 16.41 -20.45 0.90
C ASN A 313 16.04 -21.93 1.04
N ASP A 314 15.14 -22.29 1.97
CA ASP A 314 14.76 -23.67 2.21
C ASP A 314 13.81 -24.21 1.13
N ILE A 315 12.96 -23.33 0.58
CA ILE A 315 11.86 -23.73 -0.29
C ILE A 315 11.91 -23.11 -1.70
N ARG A 316 13.04 -22.49 -2.06
CA ARG A 316 13.21 -21.77 -3.33
C ARG A 316 12.88 -22.59 -4.57
N GLU A 317 13.22 -23.87 -4.56
CA GLU A 317 13.00 -24.77 -5.70
C GLU A 317 11.54 -25.21 -5.86
N PHE A 318 10.71 -25.02 -4.83
CA PHE A 318 9.30 -25.38 -4.80
C PHE A 318 8.37 -24.19 -5.08
N CYS A 319 8.90 -22.97 -5.06
CA CYS A 319 8.14 -21.74 -5.26
C CYS A 319 8.22 -21.22 -6.69
N ASP A 320 7.13 -20.61 -7.15
CA ASP A 320 7.21 -19.63 -8.23
C ASP A 320 8.02 -18.43 -7.73
N THR A 321 9.18 -18.20 -8.35
CA THR A 321 10.13 -17.17 -7.91
C THR A 321 9.70 -15.75 -8.25
N THR A 322 8.55 -15.54 -8.90
CA THR A 322 7.98 -14.21 -9.14
C THR A 322 6.90 -13.87 -8.13
N THR A 323 6.13 -14.86 -7.69
CA THR A 323 4.95 -14.66 -6.84
C THR A 323 5.17 -15.09 -5.40
N GLY A 324 6.08 -16.03 -5.12
CA GLY A 324 6.23 -16.65 -3.80
C GLY A 324 5.18 -17.71 -3.47
N ILE A 325 4.34 -18.10 -4.44
CA ILE A 325 3.39 -19.21 -4.30
C ILE A 325 4.14 -20.54 -4.43
N ILE A 326 3.84 -21.48 -3.54
CA ILE A 326 4.43 -22.83 -3.61
C ILE A 326 3.64 -23.63 -4.65
N ILE A 327 4.34 -24.06 -5.70
CA ILE A 327 3.77 -24.74 -6.87
C ILE A 327 4.17 -26.21 -6.96
N LYS A 328 5.08 -26.67 -6.10
CA LYS A 328 5.49 -28.08 -5.99
C LYS A 328 5.31 -28.56 -4.56
N GLU A 329 4.67 -29.72 -4.41
CA GLU A 329 4.60 -30.42 -3.13
C GLU A 329 6.01 -30.73 -2.60
N ASN A 330 6.16 -30.70 -1.28
CA ASN A 330 7.40 -31.01 -0.61
C ASN A 330 7.12 -31.43 0.85
N ALA A 331 8.13 -32.01 1.50
CA ALA A 331 8.00 -32.50 2.88
C ALA A 331 8.19 -31.39 3.95
N ILE A 332 8.55 -30.17 3.55
CA ILE A 332 9.09 -29.13 4.42
C ILE A 332 8.00 -28.10 4.81
N THR A 333 7.10 -27.79 3.89
CA THR A 333 6.02 -26.82 4.07
C THR A 333 4.67 -27.42 3.74
N LYS A 334 3.72 -27.23 4.67
CA LYS A 334 2.30 -27.48 4.44
C LYS A 334 1.57 -26.21 3.97
N ALA A 335 2.14 -25.03 4.25
CA ALA A 335 1.61 -23.76 3.76
C ALA A 335 1.79 -23.68 2.24
N GLY A 336 0.81 -23.10 1.54
CA GLY A 336 0.86 -22.87 0.08
C GLY A 336 1.65 -21.63 -0.33
N TYR A 337 2.24 -20.91 0.64
CA TYR A 337 2.84 -19.61 0.44
C TYR A 337 4.17 -19.44 1.18
N LEU A 338 5.17 -18.88 0.51
CA LEU A 338 6.49 -18.59 1.08
C LEU A 338 6.39 -17.69 2.30
N GLU A 339 5.56 -16.65 2.24
CA GLU A 339 5.43 -15.71 3.34
C GLU A 339 4.91 -16.40 4.61
N VAL A 340 3.89 -17.25 4.48
CA VAL A 340 3.33 -18.00 5.61
C VAL A 340 4.36 -18.98 6.16
N TYR A 341 5.08 -19.70 5.29
CA TYR A 341 6.17 -20.58 5.72
C TYR A 341 7.27 -19.84 6.50
N ALA A 342 7.66 -18.64 6.05
CA ALA A 342 8.67 -17.84 6.72
C ALA A 342 8.23 -17.44 8.14
N TRP A 343 6.95 -17.09 8.32
CA TRP A 343 6.36 -16.88 9.64
C TRP A 343 6.35 -18.16 10.47
N GLU A 344 5.86 -19.27 9.93
CA GLU A 344 5.84 -20.55 10.64
C GLU A 344 7.24 -20.96 11.11
N LYS A 345 8.25 -20.77 10.27
CA LYS A 345 9.65 -21.07 10.60
C LYS A 345 10.16 -20.20 11.74
N MET A 346 9.93 -18.89 11.66
CA MET A 346 10.32 -17.94 12.71
C MET A 346 9.61 -18.22 14.04
N LEU A 347 8.30 -18.46 14.02
CA LEU A 347 7.48 -18.65 15.23
C LEU A 347 7.83 -19.92 16.02
N LYS A 348 8.56 -20.88 15.43
CA LYS A 348 9.09 -22.06 16.13
C LYS A 348 10.13 -21.69 17.20
N THR A 349 10.92 -20.65 16.96
CA THR A 349 12.00 -20.22 17.85
C THR A 349 11.75 -18.88 18.51
N ALA A 350 10.93 -18.04 17.89
CA ALA A 350 10.65 -16.70 18.38
C ALA A 350 10.02 -16.76 19.77
N SER A 351 10.57 -16.02 20.73
CA SER A 351 10.09 -15.98 22.12
C SER A 351 9.55 -14.62 22.56
N GLY A 352 9.73 -13.58 21.74
CA GLY A 352 9.26 -12.22 22.03
C GLY A 352 7.74 -12.12 22.22
N GLU A 353 7.32 -11.25 23.14
CA GLU A 353 5.90 -10.98 23.43
C GLU A 353 5.17 -10.38 22.23
N GLU A 354 5.88 -9.65 21.37
CA GLU A 354 5.38 -9.09 20.12
C GLU A 354 4.82 -10.16 19.17
N PHE A 355 5.28 -11.41 19.28
CA PHE A 355 4.80 -12.53 18.47
C PHE A 355 3.60 -13.27 19.09
N ALA A 356 3.11 -12.85 20.26
CA ALA A 356 2.03 -13.55 20.96
C ALA A 356 0.76 -13.64 20.12
N PHE A 357 0.39 -12.57 19.40
CA PHE A 357 -0.78 -12.59 18.53
C PHE A 357 -0.58 -13.50 17.32
N ALA A 358 0.60 -13.46 16.67
CA ALA A 358 0.94 -14.36 15.56
C ALA A 358 0.86 -15.84 15.97
N LYS A 359 1.39 -16.20 17.15
CA LYS A 359 1.30 -17.55 17.72
C LYS A 359 -0.14 -17.96 18.03
N LYS A 360 -0.95 -17.04 18.55
CA LYS A 360 -2.39 -17.26 18.77
C LYS A 360 -3.09 -17.57 17.44
N MET A 361 -2.82 -16.78 16.40
CA MET A 361 -3.39 -17.01 15.07
C MET A 361 -2.92 -18.33 14.47
N GLN A 362 -1.66 -18.72 14.66
CA GLN A 362 -1.16 -20.02 14.25
C GLN A 362 -1.91 -21.18 14.94
N LYS A 363 -2.14 -21.08 16.25
CA LYS A 363 -2.90 -22.09 17.02
C LYS A 363 -4.36 -22.20 16.55
N LEU A 364 -4.97 -21.08 16.17
CA LEU A 364 -6.35 -21.02 15.68
C LEU A 364 -6.49 -21.35 14.18
N GLY A 365 -5.37 -21.53 13.47
CA GLY A 365 -5.38 -21.79 12.03
C GLY A 365 -5.56 -20.55 11.14
N TYR A 366 -5.40 -19.33 11.68
CA TYR A 366 -5.55 -18.04 11.00
C TYR A 366 -4.23 -17.30 10.76
N LEU A 367 -3.08 -17.97 10.87
CA LEU A 367 -1.78 -17.31 10.62
C LEU A 367 -1.68 -16.74 9.20
N ASP A 368 -2.22 -17.43 8.22
CA ASP A 368 -2.29 -16.97 6.83
C ASP A 368 -3.15 -15.70 6.69
N CYS A 369 -4.34 -15.65 7.30
CA CYS A 369 -5.16 -14.45 7.34
C CYS A 369 -4.43 -13.29 8.03
N TYR A 370 -3.77 -13.56 9.15
CA TYR A 370 -2.98 -12.55 9.85
C TYR A 370 -1.87 -11.98 8.95
N VAL A 371 -1.12 -12.84 8.28
CA VAL A 371 -0.04 -12.46 7.38
C VAL A 371 -0.57 -11.68 6.16
N PHE A 372 -1.63 -12.15 5.53
CA PHE A 372 -2.12 -11.58 4.27
C PHE A 372 -3.10 -10.42 4.41
N LEU A 373 -3.62 -10.16 5.60
CA LEU A 373 -4.58 -9.07 5.82
C LEU A 373 -4.01 -8.06 6.83
N SER A 374 -3.75 -8.52 8.05
CA SER A 374 -3.28 -7.65 9.13
C SER A 374 -1.86 -7.15 8.94
N LEU A 375 -0.98 -8.01 8.40
CA LEU A 375 0.42 -7.69 8.11
C LEU A 375 0.68 -7.48 6.62
N PHE A 376 -0.39 -7.24 5.86
CA PHE A 376 -0.34 -7.07 4.42
C PHE A 376 0.67 -6.01 4.01
N GLN A 377 1.38 -6.31 2.94
CA GLN A 377 2.32 -5.44 2.26
C GLN A 377 2.17 -5.67 0.76
N VAL A 378 2.43 -4.65 -0.06
CA VAL A 378 2.16 -4.72 -1.51
C VAL A 378 2.87 -5.89 -2.21
N ASP A 379 4.05 -6.29 -1.73
CA ASP A 379 4.81 -7.39 -2.33
C ASP A 379 4.15 -8.76 -2.09
N LEU A 380 3.22 -8.83 -1.14
CA LEU A 380 2.39 -10.00 -0.88
C LEU A 380 1.13 -10.03 -1.75
N TYR A 381 0.85 -8.99 -2.55
CA TYR A 381 -0.40 -8.87 -3.30
C TYR A 381 -0.74 -10.12 -4.12
N ARG A 382 0.24 -10.73 -4.80
CA ARG A 382 -0.01 -11.96 -5.58
C ARG A 382 -0.39 -13.16 -4.71
N GLN A 383 0.31 -13.37 -3.58
CA GLN A 383 -0.01 -14.45 -2.64
C GLN A 383 -1.35 -14.19 -1.95
N GLN A 384 -1.61 -12.94 -1.57
CA GLN A 384 -2.85 -12.52 -0.92
C GLN A 384 -4.07 -12.70 -1.84
N GLN A 385 -3.99 -12.31 -3.12
CA GLN A 385 -5.08 -12.52 -4.08
C GLN A 385 -5.35 -14.01 -4.31
N ASP A 386 -4.31 -14.82 -4.48
CA ASP A 386 -4.45 -16.27 -4.61
C ASP A 386 -5.09 -16.88 -3.35
N PHE A 387 -4.64 -16.47 -2.16
CA PHE A 387 -5.18 -16.90 -0.88
C PHE A 387 -6.66 -16.55 -0.71
N VAL A 388 -7.03 -15.29 -0.91
CA VAL A 388 -8.41 -14.81 -0.78
C VAL A 388 -9.35 -15.53 -1.75
N SER A 389 -8.90 -15.75 -3.00
CA SER A 389 -9.70 -16.44 -4.01
C SER A 389 -10.10 -17.87 -3.61
N LYS A 390 -9.29 -18.53 -2.78
CA LYS A 390 -9.49 -19.91 -2.32
C LYS A 390 -10.11 -19.99 -0.92
N ASN A 391 -10.06 -18.90 -0.14
CA ASN A 391 -10.34 -18.90 1.30
C ASN A 391 -11.29 -17.77 1.73
N LYS A 392 -12.22 -17.34 0.87
CA LYS A 392 -13.12 -16.20 1.13
C LYS A 392 -13.81 -16.30 2.50
N GLN A 393 -14.48 -17.41 2.79
CA GLN A 393 -15.18 -17.60 4.08
C GLN A 393 -14.23 -17.49 5.28
N LYS A 394 -13.05 -18.11 5.20
CA LYS A 394 -12.02 -18.03 6.25
C LYS A 394 -11.57 -16.59 6.51
N VAL A 395 -11.45 -15.79 5.44
CA VAL A 395 -11.11 -14.36 5.53
C VAL A 395 -12.22 -13.58 6.24
N GLU A 396 -13.49 -13.85 5.91
CA GLU A 396 -14.63 -13.23 6.58
C GLU A 396 -14.64 -13.55 8.08
N GLU A 397 -14.52 -14.83 8.43
CA GLU A 397 -14.42 -15.31 9.83
C GLU A 397 -13.27 -14.66 10.59
N TYR A 398 -12.12 -14.45 9.93
CA TYR A 398 -10.99 -13.76 10.51
C TYR A 398 -11.26 -12.26 10.79
N LEU A 399 -11.91 -11.56 9.86
CA LEU A 399 -12.28 -10.16 10.05
C LEU A 399 -13.28 -10.00 11.21
N GLU A 400 -14.23 -10.94 11.34
CA GLU A 400 -15.13 -11.02 12.51
C GLU A 400 -14.38 -11.27 13.82
N LEU A 401 -13.36 -12.14 13.78
CA LEU A 401 -12.50 -12.40 14.92
C LEU A 401 -11.80 -11.11 15.35
N LEU A 402 -11.21 -10.35 14.42
CA LEU A 402 -10.52 -9.10 14.73
C LEU A 402 -11.43 -8.06 15.40
N MET A 403 -12.71 -7.97 15.01
CA MET A 403 -13.67 -7.06 15.65
C MET A 403 -13.92 -7.37 17.12
N LYS A 404 -13.77 -8.64 17.52
CA LYS A 404 -14.01 -9.13 18.89
C LYS A 404 -12.75 -9.09 19.76
N GLU A 405 -11.58 -8.97 19.15
CA GLU A 405 -10.30 -8.87 19.85
C GLU A 405 -10.13 -7.48 20.49
N LYS A 406 -9.82 -7.45 21.79
CA LYS A 406 -9.69 -6.21 22.59
C LYS A 406 -8.26 -5.67 22.67
#